data_AF-A0A522P7E5-F1
#
_entry.id   AF-A0A522P7E5-F1
#
_cell.length_a   1.000
_cell.length_b   1.000
_cell.length_c   1.000
_cell.angle_alpha   90.00
_cell.angle_beta   90.00
_cell.angle_gamma   90.00
#
_symmetry.space_group_name_H-M   'P 1'
#
loop_
_entity.id
_entity.type
_entity.pdbx_description
1 polymer ?
#
loop_
_entity_poly.entity_id
_entity_poly.type
_entity_poly.pdbx_seq_one_letter_code
_entity_poly.pdbx_strand_id
1 'polypeptide(L)'
;MTIVDPLAPLGRNEECWCGSGAKYKRCHGDHRPGSQPGAPLPPDREGSVFLSPTVNMATDAITIPEGGAPFRFAETELAARAVEYTNWDAHLIEVAASAGQVLSPSDLGRLRVEVLSRLASLSTDDSEPSDEIKHGILLLAAQSIRTISALAQTTPKPSMLWNQELDPAKFLGRTLLLADHVVMPDRVFKALLEGPQDKSLRRAAENELKLSKLLSAGLVIPVPIGPAMALSGAASIKLTNRDLEDAALVSWVRDQLILEGPTAREALFVRAKDDLSKHADKFWLYSHMDPDSLSAGDGRFTTRMLQPYDPEHDYNPWIRQASDSAISFYVQRTAKRLVTADVYGSDYVSASMFEARLLNRRGRSGGNTAAQAAMWADVPRLPSLSAPDLVKVIQNEEAVDDLRRLVRASLVTARTAGEQADALTTLAHQLEATSHRLERSSISDRWWQMAAPGGLGLGGLVIGSFSGGLPAALGATLEVLAGVAPYLGARANTRHEAAHLFLTARRKAW
;
A
#
# COMPACT_ATOMS: atom_id res chain seq x y z
N MET A 1 -4.69 -30.18 9.15
CA MET A 1 -5.09 -28.91 8.51
C MET A 1 -4.19 -28.73 7.31
N THR A 2 -4.76 -28.63 6.12
CA THR A 2 -4.02 -28.30 4.90
C THR A 2 -3.62 -26.84 5.00
N ILE A 3 -2.31 -26.55 4.95
CA ILE A 3 -1.80 -25.17 4.93
C ILE A 3 -2.35 -24.52 3.66
N VAL A 4 -3.23 -23.53 3.81
CA VAL A 4 -3.80 -22.78 2.66
C VAL A 4 -2.75 -21.77 2.24
N ASP A 5 -2.27 -21.84 0.99
CA ASP A 5 -1.41 -20.79 0.43
C ASP A 5 -2.27 -19.54 0.17
N PRO A 6 -2.10 -18.44 0.93
CA PRO A 6 -2.91 -17.23 0.77
C PRO A 6 -2.65 -16.51 -0.56
N LEU A 7 -1.59 -16.90 -1.28
CA LEU A 7 -1.24 -16.37 -2.60
C LEU A 7 -1.66 -17.29 -3.75
N ALA A 8 -2.36 -18.39 -3.47
CA ALA A 8 -2.92 -19.26 -4.50
C ALA A 8 -3.88 -18.48 -5.43
N PRO A 9 -4.06 -18.92 -6.69
CA PRO A 9 -5.08 -18.36 -7.57
C PRO A 9 -6.47 -18.44 -6.94
N LEU A 10 -7.19 -17.31 -6.89
CA LEU A 10 -8.56 -17.29 -6.37
C LEU A 10 -9.53 -18.02 -7.30
N GLY A 11 -10.45 -18.76 -6.70
CA GLY A 11 -11.63 -19.29 -7.37
C GLY A 11 -12.50 -18.17 -7.94
N ARG A 12 -13.09 -18.39 -9.12
CA ARG A 12 -13.92 -17.38 -9.82
C ARG A 12 -15.06 -16.78 -8.98
N ASN A 13 -15.60 -17.55 -8.04
CA ASN A 13 -16.74 -17.15 -7.21
C ASN A 13 -16.34 -16.68 -5.81
N GLU A 14 -15.06 -16.73 -5.45
CA GLU A 14 -14.54 -16.24 -4.17
C GLU A 14 -14.63 -14.71 -4.09
N GLU A 15 -14.60 -14.17 -2.88
CA GLU A 15 -14.51 -12.72 -2.68
C GLU A 15 -13.20 -12.20 -3.24
N CYS A 16 -13.26 -11.06 -3.92
CA CYS A 16 -12.06 -10.50 -4.53
C CYS A 16 -11.09 -9.97 -3.47
N TRP A 17 -9.83 -10.38 -3.58
CA TRP A 17 -8.74 -9.96 -2.70
C TRP A 17 -8.53 -8.45 -2.58
N CYS A 18 -8.94 -7.67 -3.60
CA CYS A 18 -8.87 -6.21 -3.56
C CYS A 18 -9.82 -5.58 -2.51
N GLY A 19 -10.64 -6.39 -1.82
CA GLY A 19 -11.56 -5.96 -0.75
C GLY A 19 -12.71 -5.08 -1.24
N SER A 20 -13.11 -5.26 -2.50
CA SER A 20 -14.29 -4.59 -3.07
C SER A 20 -15.62 -5.22 -2.64
N GLY A 21 -15.59 -6.38 -1.96
CA GLY A 21 -16.78 -7.18 -1.67
C GLY A 21 -17.41 -7.87 -2.91
N ALA A 22 -16.91 -7.59 -4.11
CA ALA A 22 -17.37 -8.25 -5.32
C ALA A 22 -16.72 -9.64 -5.49
N LYS A 23 -17.41 -10.53 -6.19
CA LYS A 23 -16.82 -11.82 -6.62
C LYS A 23 -15.60 -11.58 -7.51
N TYR A 24 -14.55 -12.38 -7.34
CA TYR A 24 -13.30 -12.27 -8.07
C TYR A 24 -13.52 -12.13 -9.58
N LYS A 25 -14.33 -13.01 -10.20
CA LYS A 25 -14.64 -12.95 -11.65
C LYS A 25 -15.25 -11.64 -12.14
N ARG A 26 -15.93 -10.87 -11.26
CA ARG A 26 -16.54 -9.58 -11.61
C ARG A 26 -15.61 -8.41 -11.35
N CYS A 27 -14.56 -8.61 -10.55
CA CYS A 27 -13.69 -7.52 -10.12
C CYS A 27 -12.32 -7.56 -10.81
N HIS A 28 -11.62 -8.69 -10.74
CA HIS A 28 -10.27 -8.88 -11.27
C HIS A 28 -10.09 -10.18 -12.07
N GLY A 29 -11.05 -11.12 -12.05
CA GLY A 29 -10.92 -12.43 -12.70
C GLY A 29 -11.18 -12.43 -14.21
N ASP A 30 -11.30 -11.26 -14.85
CA ASP A 30 -11.26 -11.15 -16.31
C ASP A 30 -9.85 -10.79 -16.78
N HIS A 31 -9.09 -11.84 -17.06
CA HIS A 31 -7.70 -11.76 -17.51
C HIS A 31 -7.55 -11.79 -19.03
N ARG A 32 -8.63 -11.48 -19.76
CA ARG A 32 -8.60 -11.41 -21.22
C ARG A 32 -8.21 -10.01 -21.69
N PRO A 33 -7.63 -9.89 -22.90
CA PRO A 33 -7.49 -8.60 -23.58
C PRO A 33 -8.85 -7.91 -23.73
N GLY A 34 -8.90 -6.58 -23.62
CA GLY A 34 -10.16 -5.82 -23.72
C GLY A 34 -10.75 -5.82 -25.13
N SER A 35 -9.93 -6.04 -26.15
CA SER A 35 -10.35 -6.13 -27.54
C SER A 35 -9.44 -7.07 -28.36
N GLN A 36 -9.93 -7.51 -29.52
CA GLN A 36 -9.11 -8.20 -30.51
C GLN A 36 -8.14 -7.23 -31.21
N PRO A 37 -7.04 -7.73 -31.82
CA PRO A 37 -6.20 -6.91 -32.68
C PRO A 37 -7.01 -6.21 -33.77
N GLY A 38 -6.70 -4.93 -34.04
CA GLY A 38 -7.40 -4.13 -35.05
C GLY A 38 -8.88 -3.86 -34.77
N ALA A 39 -9.39 -4.09 -33.55
CA ALA A 39 -10.81 -3.91 -33.25
C ALA A 39 -11.30 -2.49 -33.60
N PRO A 40 -12.51 -2.36 -34.18
CA PRO A 40 -13.02 -1.08 -34.68
C PRO A 40 -13.17 -0.06 -33.55
N LEU A 41 -12.82 1.19 -33.86
CA LEU A 41 -12.84 2.28 -32.90
C LEU A 41 -14.15 3.09 -32.99
N PRO A 42 -14.63 3.63 -31.86
CA PRO A 42 -15.56 4.75 -31.88
C PRO A 42 -14.97 5.94 -32.65
N PRO A 43 -15.82 6.86 -33.17
CA PRO A 43 -15.32 8.11 -33.73
C PRO A 43 -14.56 8.91 -32.66
N ASP A 44 -13.47 9.55 -33.08
CA ASP A 44 -12.73 10.49 -32.23
C ASP A 44 -13.63 11.63 -31.76
N ARG A 45 -13.30 12.16 -30.58
CA ARG A 45 -14.01 13.30 -29.99
C ARG A 45 -13.08 14.49 -29.97
N GLU A 46 -13.65 15.69 -29.90
CA GLU A 46 -12.86 16.91 -29.72
C GLU A 46 -11.93 16.77 -28.50
N GLY A 47 -10.63 16.96 -28.72
CA GLY A 47 -9.59 16.83 -27.69
C GLY A 47 -9.24 15.39 -27.26
N SER A 48 -9.76 14.34 -27.91
CA SER A 48 -9.37 12.96 -27.59
C SER A 48 -9.38 12.00 -28.78
N VAL A 49 -8.42 11.09 -28.77
CA VAL A 49 -8.18 10.07 -29.78
C VAL A 49 -8.40 8.69 -29.18
N PHE A 50 -9.24 7.86 -29.81
CA PHE A 50 -9.40 6.46 -29.38
C PHE A 50 -8.22 5.61 -29.82
N LEU A 51 -7.59 4.91 -28.87
CA LEU A 51 -6.52 3.94 -29.13
C LEU A 51 -7.05 2.50 -29.19
N SER A 52 -8.09 2.19 -28.41
CA SER A 52 -8.84 0.94 -28.45
C SER A 52 -10.34 1.24 -28.26
N PRO A 53 -11.26 0.27 -28.41
CA PRO A 53 -12.69 0.52 -28.23
C PRO A 53 -13.08 1.12 -26.88
N THR A 54 -12.24 0.93 -25.86
CA THR A 54 -12.49 1.37 -24.48
C THR A 54 -11.44 2.34 -23.94
N VAL A 55 -10.35 2.59 -24.68
CA VAL A 55 -9.25 3.45 -24.25
C VAL A 55 -9.09 4.61 -25.22
N ASN A 56 -9.11 5.84 -24.67
CA ASN A 56 -8.76 7.05 -25.39
C ASN A 56 -7.59 7.78 -24.73
N MET A 57 -6.99 8.67 -25.47
CA MET A 57 -5.87 9.51 -25.07
C MET A 57 -6.19 10.94 -25.46
N ALA A 58 -5.84 11.91 -24.62
CA ALA A 58 -6.00 13.32 -24.95
C ALA A 58 -5.08 13.69 -26.14
N THR A 59 -5.54 14.55 -27.03
CA THR A 59 -4.79 14.88 -28.26
C THR A 59 -3.46 15.57 -27.98
N ASP A 60 -3.36 16.27 -26.85
CA ASP A 60 -2.17 16.95 -26.34
C ASP A 60 -1.23 16.06 -25.51
N ALA A 61 -1.64 14.81 -25.22
CA ALA A 61 -0.86 13.89 -24.40
C ALA A 61 0.46 13.43 -25.04
N ILE A 62 0.59 13.57 -26.37
CA ILE A 62 1.85 13.34 -27.10
C ILE A 62 2.42 14.71 -27.48
N THR A 63 3.33 15.22 -26.66
CA THR A 63 4.08 16.43 -26.98
C THR A 63 5.42 16.02 -27.60
N ILE A 64 5.59 16.25 -28.90
CA ILE A 64 6.85 16.02 -29.60
C ILE A 64 7.60 17.36 -29.66
N PRO A 65 8.84 17.46 -29.14
CA PRO A 65 9.62 18.68 -29.26
C PRO A 65 9.80 19.08 -30.73
N GLU A 66 9.79 20.38 -31.06
CA GLU A 66 9.98 20.88 -32.43
C GLU A 66 11.31 20.43 -33.07
N GLY A 67 12.32 20.09 -32.24
CA GLY A 67 13.61 19.53 -32.70
C GLY A 67 13.63 18.01 -32.89
N GLY A 68 12.48 17.33 -32.75
CA GLY A 68 12.40 15.88 -32.57
C GLY A 68 12.83 15.44 -31.17
N ALA A 69 12.38 14.27 -30.74
CA ALA A 69 12.89 13.61 -29.53
C ALA A 69 14.02 12.65 -29.94
N PRO A 70 15.15 12.59 -29.21
CA PRO A 70 16.17 11.58 -29.47
C PRO A 70 15.53 10.19 -29.32
N PHE A 71 15.45 9.47 -30.45
CA PHE A 71 14.94 8.10 -30.46
C PHE A 71 16.03 7.18 -29.91
N ARG A 72 15.78 6.59 -28.74
CA ARG A 72 16.60 5.47 -28.26
C ARG A 72 15.98 4.20 -28.81
N PHE A 73 16.73 3.45 -29.62
CA PHE A 73 16.38 2.06 -29.88
C PHE A 73 16.22 1.39 -28.52
N ALA A 74 15.03 0.86 -28.23
CA ALA A 74 14.84 0.15 -26.99
C ALA A 74 15.77 -1.06 -27.01
N GLU A 75 16.73 -1.08 -26.09
CA GLU A 75 17.61 -2.22 -25.87
C GLU A 75 16.71 -3.46 -25.75
N THR A 76 16.92 -4.42 -26.65
CA THR A 76 16.19 -5.70 -26.66
C THR A 76 16.55 -6.56 -25.46
N GLU A 77 17.48 -6.13 -24.61
CA GLU A 77 17.91 -6.86 -23.44
C GLU A 77 16.99 -6.58 -22.25
N LEU A 78 16.65 -7.65 -21.54
CA LEU A 78 15.97 -7.59 -20.24
C LEU A 78 16.92 -6.97 -19.21
N ALA A 79 16.98 -5.64 -19.20
CA ALA A 79 17.84 -4.88 -18.30
C ALA A 79 17.03 -3.90 -17.44
N ALA A 80 17.59 -3.57 -16.27
CA ALA A 80 17.10 -2.48 -15.46
C ALA A 80 17.32 -1.14 -16.17
N ARG A 81 16.32 -0.27 -16.14
CA ARG A 81 16.49 1.11 -16.61
C ARG A 81 17.24 1.94 -15.57
N ALA A 82 17.87 3.02 -16.03
CA ALA A 82 18.42 4.02 -15.11
C ALA A 82 17.33 4.51 -14.14
N VAL A 83 17.70 4.69 -12.88
CA VAL A 83 16.81 5.26 -11.86
C VAL A 83 16.93 6.78 -11.95
N GLU A 84 15.81 7.42 -12.24
CA GLU A 84 15.73 8.88 -12.34
C GLU A 84 15.40 9.48 -10.97
N TYR A 85 16.09 10.57 -10.64
CA TYR A 85 15.81 11.48 -9.52
C TYR A 85 16.27 12.88 -9.93
N THR A 86 15.75 13.90 -9.25
CA THR A 86 15.99 15.30 -9.58
C THR A 86 17.04 15.93 -8.66
N ASN A 87 17.55 17.11 -9.03
CA ASN A 87 18.40 17.90 -8.14
C ASN A 87 17.67 18.30 -6.85
N TRP A 88 16.34 18.44 -6.89
CA TRP A 88 15.52 18.68 -5.71
C TRP A 88 15.54 17.50 -4.73
N ASP A 89 15.59 16.25 -5.24
CA ASP A 89 15.70 15.07 -4.39
C ASP A 89 17.05 15.02 -3.66
N ALA A 90 18.13 15.35 -4.37
CA ALA A 90 19.47 15.45 -3.78
C ALA A 90 19.52 16.57 -2.72
N HIS A 91 19.01 17.75 -3.04
CA HIS A 91 18.96 18.86 -2.10
C HIS A 91 18.10 18.55 -0.87
N LEU A 92 16.97 17.86 -1.05
CA LEU A 92 16.12 17.43 0.05
C LEU A 92 16.85 16.51 1.05
N ILE A 93 17.75 15.65 0.59
CA ILE A 93 18.60 14.83 1.48
C ILE A 93 19.48 15.71 2.37
N GLU A 94 20.13 16.72 1.79
CA GLU A 94 20.98 17.66 2.52
C GLU A 94 20.17 18.44 3.57
N VAL A 95 19.00 18.95 3.17
CA VAL A 95 18.09 19.68 4.07
C VAL A 95 17.61 18.77 5.20
N ALA A 96 17.26 17.51 4.92
CA ALA A 96 16.85 16.56 5.94
C ALA A 96 17.99 16.18 6.90
N ALA A 97 19.22 16.09 6.41
CA ALA A 97 20.41 15.76 7.21
C ALA A 97 20.90 16.92 8.09
N SER A 98 20.52 18.17 7.78
CA SER A 98 20.88 19.33 8.60
C SER A 98 20.38 19.21 10.05
N ALA A 99 21.03 19.90 10.98
CA ALA A 99 20.54 19.98 12.36
C ALA A 99 19.17 20.67 12.40
N GLY A 100 18.14 19.95 12.80
CA GLY A 100 16.77 20.45 12.90
C GLY A 100 15.97 19.67 13.94
N GLN A 101 14.89 20.28 14.43
CA GLN A 101 14.02 19.63 15.41
C GLN A 101 13.34 18.42 14.78
N VAL A 102 13.45 17.26 15.43
CA VAL A 102 12.65 16.08 15.08
C VAL A 102 11.27 16.25 15.71
N LEU A 103 10.23 16.26 14.89
CA LEU A 103 8.85 16.28 15.35
C LEU A 103 8.34 14.88 15.66
N SER A 104 7.42 14.78 16.64
CA SER A 104 6.63 13.56 16.82
C SER A 104 5.77 13.31 15.57
N PRO A 105 5.34 12.06 15.30
CA PRO A 105 4.47 11.76 14.15
C PRO A 105 3.17 12.58 14.18
N SER A 106 2.60 12.82 15.36
CA SER A 106 1.38 13.62 15.51
C SER A 106 1.61 15.11 15.25
N ASP A 107 2.76 15.66 15.67
CA ASP A 107 3.12 17.06 15.41
C ASP A 107 3.39 17.29 13.91
N LEU A 108 4.16 16.39 13.28
CA LEU A 108 4.35 16.37 11.83
C LEU A 108 3.01 16.30 11.11
N GLY A 109 2.12 15.42 11.57
CA GLY A 109 0.78 15.24 11.05
C GLY A 109 -0.07 16.51 11.09
N ARG A 110 -0.08 17.22 12.22
CA ARG A 110 -0.78 18.49 12.39
C ARG A 110 -0.20 19.58 11.49
N LEU A 111 1.12 19.71 11.48
CA LEU A 111 1.83 20.65 10.60
C LEU A 111 1.49 20.38 9.13
N ARG A 112 1.49 19.12 8.72
CA ARG A 112 1.15 18.70 7.36
C ARG A 112 -0.28 19.09 7.00
N VAL A 113 -1.26 18.81 7.86
CA VAL A 113 -2.66 19.19 7.61
C VAL A 113 -2.83 20.71 7.48
N GLU A 114 -2.08 21.49 8.26
CA GLU A 114 -2.07 22.95 8.14
C GLU A 114 -1.53 23.40 6.78
N VAL A 115 -0.37 22.89 6.36
CA VAL A 115 0.22 23.20 5.06
C VAL A 115 -0.71 22.78 3.92
N LEU A 116 -1.28 21.57 3.98
CA LEU A 116 -2.23 21.07 2.99
C LEU A 116 -3.46 21.97 2.88
N SER A 117 -3.97 22.49 4.00
CA SER A 117 -5.12 23.40 4.00
C SER A 117 -4.80 24.72 3.30
N ARG A 118 -3.58 25.23 3.46
CA ARG A 118 -3.10 26.42 2.72
C ARG A 118 -2.94 26.11 1.23
N LEU A 119 -2.34 24.98 0.87
CA LEU A 119 -2.18 24.57 -0.54
C LEU A 119 -3.52 24.31 -1.25
N ALA A 120 -4.54 23.82 -0.52
CA ALA A 120 -5.88 23.65 -1.06
C ALA A 120 -6.59 24.97 -1.39
N SER A 121 -6.08 26.10 -0.88
CA SER A 121 -6.59 27.45 -1.17
C SER A 121 -5.93 28.14 -2.38
N LEU A 122 -4.97 27.48 -3.04
CA LEU A 122 -4.32 27.99 -4.25
C LEU A 122 -5.30 28.16 -5.42
N SER A 123 -4.87 28.92 -6.44
CA SER A 123 -5.67 29.13 -7.65
C SER A 123 -5.96 27.81 -8.38
N THR A 124 -7.02 27.80 -9.19
CA THR A 124 -7.32 26.70 -10.11
C THR A 124 -6.58 26.80 -11.44
N ASP A 125 -5.80 27.86 -11.61
CA ASP A 125 -5.11 28.17 -12.86
C ASP A 125 -3.72 27.52 -12.88
N ASP A 126 -3.12 27.46 -14.07
CA ASP A 126 -1.80 26.85 -14.28
C ASP A 126 -0.64 27.79 -13.93
N SER A 127 -0.86 28.71 -12.98
CA SER A 127 0.15 29.62 -12.45
C SER A 127 1.23 28.86 -11.69
N GLU A 128 2.47 29.34 -11.77
CA GLU A 128 3.58 28.77 -11.02
C GLU A 128 3.50 29.21 -9.54
N PRO A 129 3.64 28.28 -8.57
CA PRO A 129 3.61 28.60 -7.15
C PRO A 129 4.81 29.48 -6.75
N SER A 130 4.61 30.32 -5.72
CA SER A 130 5.68 31.18 -5.20
C SER A 130 6.84 30.38 -4.60
N ASP A 131 8.03 30.98 -4.54
CA ASP A 131 9.21 30.33 -3.98
C ASP A 131 9.04 29.99 -2.48
N GLU A 132 8.25 30.77 -1.74
CA GLU A 132 7.90 30.46 -0.35
C GLU A 132 7.07 29.17 -0.25
N ILE A 133 6.13 28.95 -1.19
CA ILE A 133 5.34 27.72 -1.25
C ILE A 133 6.25 26.53 -1.58
N LYS A 134 7.11 26.67 -2.60
CA LYS A 134 8.06 25.62 -2.98
C LYS A 134 8.99 25.25 -1.82
N HIS A 135 9.54 26.25 -1.15
CA HIS A 135 10.40 26.07 0.01
C HIS A 135 9.66 25.46 1.21
N GLY A 136 8.42 25.88 1.47
CA GLY A 136 7.57 25.30 2.52
C GLY A 136 7.28 23.82 2.29
N ILE A 137 7.00 23.42 1.04
CA ILE A 137 6.80 22.01 0.67
C ILE A 137 8.10 21.21 0.85
N LEU A 138 9.25 21.77 0.47
CA LEU A 138 10.56 21.16 0.68
C LEU A 138 10.85 20.93 2.17
N LEU A 139 10.63 21.94 3.02
CA LEU A 139 10.83 21.83 4.47
C LEU A 139 9.89 20.79 5.10
N LEU A 140 8.63 20.75 4.68
CA LEU A 140 7.68 19.73 5.14
C LEU A 140 8.14 18.31 4.76
N ALA A 141 8.59 18.11 3.53
CA ALA A 141 9.14 16.85 3.06
C ALA A 141 10.42 16.45 3.85
N ALA A 142 11.30 17.41 4.14
CA ALA A 142 12.49 17.17 4.94
C ALA A 142 12.12 16.76 6.37
N GLN A 143 11.08 17.36 6.92
CA GLN A 143 10.58 17.00 8.25
C GLN A 143 9.98 15.59 8.27
N SER A 144 9.26 15.16 7.23
CA SER A 144 8.82 13.77 7.08
C SER A 144 9.99 12.79 7.11
N ILE A 145 11.07 13.09 6.37
CA ILE A 145 12.28 12.25 6.34
C ILE A 145 12.97 12.20 7.71
N ARG A 146 13.08 13.34 8.42
CA ARG A 146 13.66 13.38 9.78
C ARG A 146 12.84 12.54 10.76
N THR A 147 11.52 12.72 10.77
CA THR A 147 10.63 12.00 11.68
C THR A 147 10.66 10.50 11.42
N ILE A 148 10.60 10.03 10.16
CA ILE A 148 10.65 8.59 9.87
C ILE A 148 12.02 7.99 10.18
N SER A 149 13.11 8.73 9.94
CA SER A 149 14.46 8.28 10.27
C SER A 149 14.64 8.13 11.78
N ALA A 150 14.09 9.06 12.56
CA ALA A 150 14.08 8.97 14.01
C ALA A 150 13.25 7.77 14.50
N LEU A 151 12.05 7.54 13.94
CA LEU A 151 11.23 6.37 14.24
C LEU A 151 11.98 5.06 13.96
N ALA A 152 12.68 4.96 12.83
CA ALA A 152 13.45 3.78 12.46
C ALA A 152 14.57 3.43 13.47
N GLN A 153 15.05 4.42 14.24
CA GLN A 153 16.10 4.27 15.25
C GLN A 153 15.56 4.03 16.67
N THR A 154 14.25 4.15 16.89
CA THR A 154 13.65 3.91 18.22
C THR A 154 13.73 2.43 18.62
N THR A 155 13.78 2.19 19.94
CA THR A 155 13.81 0.83 20.51
C THR A 155 12.72 0.68 21.58
N PRO A 156 11.76 -0.25 21.43
CA PRO A 156 11.59 -1.16 20.29
C PRO A 156 11.17 -0.42 19.01
N LYS A 157 11.60 -0.93 17.85
CA LYS A 157 11.27 -0.34 16.54
C LYS A 157 9.77 -0.43 16.26
N PRO A 158 9.07 0.67 15.92
CA PRO A 158 7.68 0.65 15.53
C PRO A 158 7.52 -0.10 14.20
N SER A 159 6.39 -0.78 14.05
CA SER A 159 6.03 -1.42 12.80
C SER A 159 5.56 -0.36 11.81
N MET A 160 6.45 0.02 10.89
CA MET A 160 6.17 0.95 9.81
C MET A 160 5.98 0.17 8.52
N LEU A 161 4.83 0.31 7.85
CA LEU A 161 4.52 -0.42 6.61
C LEU A 161 4.46 0.55 5.44
N TRP A 162 5.22 0.26 4.38
CA TRP A 162 5.18 1.03 3.14
C TRP A 162 4.05 0.54 2.23
N ASN A 163 3.19 1.47 1.81
CA ASN A 163 2.12 1.23 0.84
C ASN A 163 2.05 2.34 -0.22
N GLN A 164 1.86 1.92 -1.47
CA GLN A 164 1.59 2.84 -2.57
C GLN A 164 0.49 2.34 -3.52
N GLU A 165 -0.15 1.22 -3.19
CA GLU A 165 -1.06 0.53 -4.10
C GLU A 165 -2.53 0.71 -3.69
N LEU A 166 -2.80 0.74 -2.39
CA LEU A 166 -4.14 1.02 -1.85
C LEU A 166 -4.26 2.43 -1.29
N ASP A 167 -5.51 2.89 -1.20
CA ASP A 167 -5.86 4.02 -0.34
C ASP A 167 -5.37 3.76 1.10
N PRO A 168 -4.70 4.72 1.77
CA PRO A 168 -4.12 4.52 3.10
C PRO A 168 -5.12 4.10 4.16
N ALA A 169 -6.37 4.59 4.13
CA ALA A 169 -7.39 4.18 5.09
C ALA A 169 -7.78 2.71 4.85
N LYS A 170 -7.95 2.31 3.59
CA LYS A 170 -8.21 0.90 3.24
C LYS A 170 -7.05 -0.02 3.61
N PHE A 171 -5.81 0.44 3.41
CA PHE A 171 -4.61 -0.31 3.77
C PHE A 171 -4.51 -0.48 5.28
N LEU A 172 -4.62 0.62 6.04
CA LEU A 172 -4.60 0.61 7.50
C LEU A 172 -5.73 -0.26 8.07
N GLY A 173 -6.94 -0.21 7.49
CA GLY A 173 -8.05 -1.08 7.90
C GLY A 173 -7.78 -2.58 7.73
N ARG A 174 -6.76 -2.98 6.94
CA ARG A 174 -6.30 -4.38 6.80
C ARG A 174 -5.08 -4.69 7.66
N THR A 175 -4.25 -3.70 7.94
CA THR A 175 -2.98 -3.86 8.66
C THR A 175 -3.03 -3.27 10.07
N LEU A 176 -4.20 -2.89 10.57
CA LEU A 176 -4.44 -2.19 11.82
C LEU A 176 -3.74 -2.81 13.03
N LEU A 177 -3.77 -4.15 13.08
CA LEU A 177 -3.19 -4.95 14.16
C LEU A 177 -1.68 -5.17 14.03
N LEU A 178 -1.05 -4.56 13.04
CA LEU A 178 0.38 -4.67 12.78
C LEU A 178 1.05 -3.31 12.68
N ALA A 179 0.52 -2.44 11.82
CA ALA A 179 1.10 -1.13 11.55
C ALA A 179 0.89 -0.18 12.73
N ASP A 180 2.00 0.34 13.25
CA ASP A 180 2.00 1.55 14.07
C ASP A 180 1.91 2.78 13.15
N HIS A 181 2.59 2.74 12.00
CA HIS A 181 2.55 3.78 10.98
C HIS A 181 2.44 3.20 9.57
N VAL A 182 1.71 3.88 8.69
CA VAL A 182 1.66 3.61 7.25
C VAL A 182 2.45 4.70 6.54
N VAL A 183 3.50 4.30 5.84
CA VAL A 183 4.36 5.17 5.05
C VAL A 183 3.88 5.11 3.60
N MET A 184 3.77 6.26 2.95
CA MET A 184 3.26 6.35 1.58
C MET A 184 3.99 7.41 0.76
N PRO A 185 3.92 7.36 -0.59
CA PRO A 185 4.51 8.39 -1.42
C PRO A 185 3.91 9.78 -1.15
N ASP A 186 4.77 10.78 -0.98
CA ASP A 186 4.35 12.19 -0.86
C ASP A 186 3.88 12.73 -2.21
N ARG A 187 2.56 12.86 -2.37
CA ARG A 187 1.93 13.33 -3.61
C ARG A 187 2.08 14.82 -3.82
N VAL A 188 2.21 15.60 -2.75
CA VAL A 188 2.38 17.06 -2.83
C VAL A 188 3.79 17.38 -3.28
N PHE A 189 4.80 16.76 -2.67
CA PHE A 189 6.19 16.91 -3.12
C PHE A 189 6.36 16.39 -4.54
N LYS A 190 5.72 15.27 -4.89
CA LYS A 190 5.72 14.76 -6.27
C LYS A 190 5.13 15.76 -7.28
N ALA A 191 3.98 16.38 -6.96
CA ALA A 191 3.36 17.38 -7.83
C ALA A 191 4.24 18.63 -8.02
N LEU A 192 5.06 18.98 -7.01
CA LEU A 192 6.06 20.04 -7.14
C LEU A 192 7.14 19.69 -8.19
N LEU A 193 7.54 18.42 -8.29
CA LEU A 193 8.60 17.97 -9.20
C LEU A 193 8.13 17.78 -10.66
N GLU A 194 6.89 17.34 -10.87
CA GLU A 194 6.37 16.99 -12.22
C GLU A 194 5.92 18.21 -13.06
N GLY A 195 6.02 19.42 -12.51
CA GLY A 195 5.53 20.64 -13.13
C GLY A 195 4.78 21.47 -12.08
N PRO A 196 5.48 22.39 -11.38
CA PRO A 196 4.90 23.12 -10.26
C PRO A 196 3.83 24.08 -10.77
N GLN A 197 2.57 23.68 -10.62
CA GLN A 197 1.40 24.49 -10.96
C GLN A 197 0.48 24.55 -9.75
N ASP A 198 -0.11 25.70 -9.47
CA ASP A 198 -1.04 25.89 -8.36
C ASP A 198 -2.18 24.86 -8.40
N LYS A 199 -2.75 24.65 -9.58
CA LYS A 199 -3.79 23.63 -9.82
C LYS A 199 -3.35 22.20 -9.46
N SER A 200 -2.13 21.81 -9.82
CA SER A 200 -1.63 20.45 -9.57
C SER A 200 -1.34 20.24 -8.08
N LEU A 201 -0.72 21.23 -7.42
CA LEU A 201 -0.48 21.24 -5.98
C LEU A 201 -1.77 21.25 -5.17
N ARG A 202 -2.73 22.09 -5.55
CA ARG A 202 -4.07 22.13 -4.93
C ARG A 202 -4.75 20.78 -5.00
N ARG A 203 -4.79 20.16 -6.19
CA ARG A 203 -5.41 18.85 -6.38
C ARG A 203 -4.71 17.75 -5.57
N ALA A 204 -3.38 17.79 -5.47
CA ALA A 204 -2.64 16.88 -4.62
C ALA A 204 -3.02 17.08 -3.14
N ALA A 205 -3.08 18.33 -2.69
CA ALA A 205 -3.42 18.69 -1.32
C ALA A 205 -4.86 18.31 -0.92
N GLU A 206 -5.85 18.64 -1.75
CA GLU A 206 -7.26 18.27 -1.55
C GLU A 206 -7.45 16.75 -1.43
N ASN A 207 -6.73 15.98 -2.26
CA ASN A 207 -6.78 14.52 -2.19
C ASN A 207 -6.18 13.98 -0.90
N GLU A 208 -5.09 14.59 -0.41
CA GLU A 208 -4.44 14.16 0.82
C GLU A 208 -5.19 14.60 2.08
N LEU A 209 -5.88 15.75 2.05
CA LEU A 209 -6.74 16.24 3.13
C LEU A 209 -7.90 15.29 3.48
N LYS A 210 -8.30 14.42 2.55
CA LYS A 210 -9.25 13.32 2.82
C LYS A 210 -8.75 12.40 3.95
N LEU A 211 -7.44 12.36 4.17
CA LEU A 211 -6.76 11.60 5.22
C LEU A 211 -6.38 12.44 6.44
N SER A 212 -6.83 13.70 6.54
CA SER A 212 -6.42 14.67 7.58
C SER A 212 -6.43 14.11 9.00
N LYS A 213 -7.43 13.30 9.37
CA LYS A 213 -7.50 12.67 10.69
C LYS A 213 -6.39 11.64 10.92
N LEU A 214 -6.09 10.81 9.91
CA LEU A 214 -5.01 9.82 9.97
C LEU A 214 -3.64 10.50 9.95
N LEU A 215 -3.48 11.55 9.16
CA LEU A 215 -2.29 12.40 9.13
C LEU A 215 -2.06 13.04 10.50
N SER A 216 -3.04 13.78 11.03
CA SER A 216 -2.93 14.48 12.33
C SER A 216 -2.68 13.54 13.51
N ALA A 217 -3.16 12.29 13.43
CA ALA A 217 -2.87 11.26 14.43
C ALA A 217 -1.45 10.66 14.28
N GLY A 218 -0.71 10.98 13.23
CA GLY A 218 0.60 10.43 12.93
C GLY A 218 0.57 8.99 12.41
N LEU A 219 -0.61 8.47 12.04
CA LEU A 219 -0.78 7.08 11.59
C LEU A 219 -0.41 6.90 10.11
N VAL A 220 -0.50 7.96 9.33
CA VAL A 220 -0.08 8.00 7.92
C VAL A 220 1.01 9.06 7.79
N ILE A 221 2.15 8.68 7.23
CA ILE A 221 3.31 9.56 7.04
C ILE A 221 3.70 9.55 5.56
N PRO A 222 3.37 10.63 4.82
CA PRO A 222 3.81 10.78 3.44
C PRO A 222 5.30 11.15 3.37
N VAL A 223 6.04 10.43 2.54
CA VAL A 223 7.49 10.59 2.35
C VAL A 223 7.82 10.54 0.85
N PRO A 224 8.68 11.42 0.32
CA PRO A 224 9.07 11.41 -1.09
C PRO A 224 9.83 10.14 -1.49
N ILE A 225 9.61 9.61 -2.70
CA ILE A 225 10.37 8.43 -3.20
C ILE A 225 11.75 8.83 -3.73
N GLY A 226 11.85 10.00 -4.37
CA GLY A 226 13.06 10.44 -5.06
C GLY A 226 14.32 10.47 -4.19
N PRO A 227 14.29 10.94 -2.93
CA PRO A 227 15.44 10.88 -2.03
C PRO A 227 15.92 9.45 -1.75
N ALA A 228 15.02 8.48 -1.61
CA ALA A 228 15.42 7.08 -1.46
C ALA A 228 16.09 6.53 -2.74
N MET A 229 15.62 6.96 -3.91
CA MET A 229 16.23 6.63 -5.19
C MET A 229 17.57 7.32 -5.41
N ALA A 230 17.76 8.54 -4.91
CA ALA A 230 19.04 9.22 -4.93
C ALA A 230 20.06 8.53 -3.99
N LEU A 231 19.64 8.09 -2.80
CA LEU A 231 20.50 7.39 -1.84
C LEU A 231 20.83 5.95 -2.24
N SER A 232 19.88 5.22 -2.84
CA SER A 232 19.99 3.76 -3.03
C SER A 232 19.50 3.27 -4.40
N GLY A 233 19.41 4.15 -5.40
CA GLY A 233 19.00 3.79 -6.76
C GLY A 233 19.87 2.68 -7.37
N ALA A 234 21.19 2.69 -7.10
CA ALA A 234 22.10 1.63 -7.51
C ALA A 234 21.73 0.26 -6.93
N ALA A 235 21.25 0.20 -5.69
CA ALA A 235 20.77 -1.04 -5.08
C ALA A 235 19.49 -1.55 -5.76
N SER A 236 18.61 -0.64 -6.20
CA SER A 236 17.41 -0.98 -6.98
C SER A 236 17.76 -1.55 -8.35
N ILE A 237 18.73 -0.94 -9.06
CA ILE A 237 19.24 -1.44 -10.34
C ILE A 237 19.86 -2.83 -10.17
N LYS A 238 20.75 -2.99 -9.18
CA LYS A 238 21.40 -4.27 -8.89
C LYS A 238 20.39 -5.37 -8.56
N LEU A 239 19.39 -5.06 -7.74
CA LEU A 239 18.31 -5.99 -7.40
C LEU A 239 17.50 -6.38 -8.65
N THR A 240 17.17 -5.40 -9.48
CA THR A 240 16.41 -5.61 -10.71
C THR A 240 17.17 -6.51 -11.69
N ASN A 241 18.44 -6.21 -11.99
CA ASN A 241 19.24 -7.02 -12.91
C ASN A 241 19.36 -8.47 -12.44
N ARG A 242 19.65 -8.67 -11.15
CA ARG A 242 19.70 -10.01 -10.56
C ARG A 242 18.38 -10.77 -10.72
N ASP A 243 17.25 -10.08 -10.53
CA ASP A 243 15.92 -10.70 -10.67
C ASP A 243 15.58 -10.95 -12.17
N LEU A 244 16.12 -10.16 -13.11
CA LEU A 244 15.98 -10.36 -14.56
C LEU A 244 16.91 -11.46 -15.10
N GLU A 245 18.01 -11.78 -14.42
CA GLU A 245 18.88 -12.92 -14.72
C GLU A 245 18.23 -14.27 -14.34
N ASP A 246 17.22 -14.27 -13.48
CA ASP A 246 16.45 -15.46 -13.11
C ASP A 246 15.42 -15.83 -14.19
N ALA A 247 15.77 -16.78 -15.04
CA ALA A 247 14.92 -17.26 -16.12
C ALA A 247 13.56 -17.81 -15.64
N ALA A 248 13.49 -18.42 -14.45
CA ALA A 248 12.24 -18.96 -13.92
C ALA A 248 11.32 -17.82 -13.46
N LEU A 249 11.88 -16.79 -12.84
CA LEU A 249 11.14 -15.58 -12.46
C LEU A 249 10.64 -14.82 -13.69
N VAL A 250 11.51 -14.58 -14.67
CA VAL A 250 11.17 -13.89 -15.94
C VAL A 250 10.07 -14.64 -16.68
N SER A 251 10.18 -15.96 -16.82
CA SER A 251 9.16 -16.79 -17.45
C SER A 251 7.82 -16.67 -16.73
N TRP A 252 7.83 -16.74 -15.39
CA TRP A 252 6.61 -16.57 -14.61
C TRP A 252 5.97 -15.18 -14.79
N VAL A 253 6.76 -14.09 -14.77
CA VAL A 253 6.24 -12.73 -15.00
C VAL A 253 5.62 -12.62 -16.39
N ARG A 254 6.29 -13.18 -17.42
CA ARG A 254 5.78 -13.20 -18.79
C ARG A 254 4.42 -13.90 -18.86
N ASP A 255 4.24 -15.02 -18.18
CA ASP A 255 2.96 -15.74 -18.09
C ASP A 255 1.86 -14.95 -17.34
N GLN A 256 2.24 -13.97 -16.53
CA GLN A 256 1.30 -13.08 -15.87
C GLN A 256 0.87 -11.91 -16.76
N LEU A 257 1.53 -11.64 -17.89
CA LEU A 257 1.15 -10.51 -18.74
C LEU A 257 -0.14 -10.78 -19.52
N ILE A 258 -0.95 -9.75 -19.64
CA ILE A 258 -2.12 -9.66 -20.50
C ILE A 258 -1.82 -8.57 -21.52
N LEU A 259 -1.79 -8.97 -22.80
CA LEU A 259 -1.46 -8.12 -23.93
C LEU A 259 -2.74 -7.80 -24.70
N GLU A 260 -3.09 -6.52 -24.81
CA GLU A 260 -4.14 -6.02 -25.70
C GLU A 260 -3.51 -5.23 -26.83
N GLY A 261 -3.79 -5.65 -28.06
CA GLY A 261 -3.26 -5.06 -29.29
C GLY A 261 -2.49 -6.08 -30.15
N PRO A 262 -1.89 -5.66 -31.27
CA PRO A 262 -1.89 -4.29 -31.80
C PRO A 262 -3.31 -3.78 -32.03
N THR A 263 -3.64 -2.60 -31.48
CA THR A 263 -4.99 -2.04 -31.67
C THR A 263 -5.15 -1.45 -33.07
N ALA A 264 -6.35 -0.94 -33.39
CA ALA A 264 -6.59 -0.24 -34.65
C ALA A 264 -5.70 1.00 -34.89
N ARG A 265 -5.01 1.50 -33.86
CA ARG A 265 -3.97 2.56 -33.96
C ARG A 265 -2.57 2.06 -33.56
N GLU A 266 -2.35 0.75 -33.72
CA GLU A 266 -1.08 0.08 -33.43
C GLU A 266 -0.51 0.43 -32.05
N ALA A 267 -1.39 0.50 -31.04
CA ALA A 267 -1.00 0.55 -29.65
C ALA A 267 -0.95 -0.87 -29.07
N LEU A 268 -0.05 -1.09 -28.12
CA LEU A 268 -0.02 -2.29 -27.29
C LEU A 268 -0.20 -1.88 -25.83
N PHE A 269 -1.21 -2.43 -25.18
CA PHE A 269 -1.50 -2.25 -23.77
C PHE A 269 -1.07 -3.50 -23.01
N VAL A 270 -0.20 -3.33 -22.02
CA VAL A 270 0.32 -4.46 -21.23
C VAL A 270 -0.05 -4.27 -19.76
N ARG A 271 -0.76 -5.24 -19.20
CA ARG A 271 -1.09 -5.29 -17.76
C ARG A 271 -0.72 -6.65 -17.17
N ALA A 272 -0.48 -6.73 -15.87
CA ALA A 272 -0.25 -8.00 -15.19
C ALA A 272 -1.54 -8.56 -14.56
N LYS A 273 -1.74 -9.88 -14.64
CA LYS A 273 -2.82 -10.61 -13.96
C LYS A 273 -2.75 -10.35 -12.47
N ASP A 274 -3.89 -10.05 -11.87
CA ASP A 274 -4.01 -9.79 -10.43
C ASP A 274 -3.17 -8.61 -9.92
N ASP A 275 -2.80 -7.68 -10.80
CA ASP A 275 -2.30 -6.37 -10.36
C ASP A 275 -3.48 -5.47 -9.92
N LEU A 276 -3.21 -4.49 -9.05
CA LEU A 276 -4.25 -3.57 -8.55
C LEU A 276 -4.74 -2.58 -9.60
N SER A 277 -3.96 -2.37 -10.67
CA SER A 277 -4.39 -1.54 -11.80
C SER A 277 -5.29 -2.34 -12.74
N LYS A 278 -6.53 -1.89 -12.90
CA LYS A 278 -7.50 -2.49 -13.85
C LYS A 278 -7.26 -2.08 -15.30
N HIS A 279 -6.55 -0.97 -15.50
CA HIS A 279 -6.16 -0.48 -16.81
C HIS A 279 -4.67 -0.73 -17.01
N ALA A 280 -4.22 -0.74 -18.25
CA ALA A 280 -2.79 -0.81 -18.49
C ALA A 280 -2.12 0.48 -17.98
N ASP A 281 -1.21 0.35 -17.02
CA ASP A 281 -0.42 1.49 -16.50
C ASP A 281 0.55 2.04 -17.57
N LYS A 282 0.82 1.23 -18.60
CA LYS A 282 1.73 1.53 -19.70
C LYS A 282 1.17 1.01 -21.01
N PHE A 283 1.40 1.80 -22.05
CA PHE A 283 1.17 1.40 -23.42
C PHE A 283 2.40 1.74 -24.26
N TRP A 284 2.57 0.98 -25.33
CA TRP A 284 3.62 1.18 -26.32
C TRP A 284 2.92 1.53 -27.62
N LEU A 285 3.42 2.57 -28.29
CA LEU A 285 2.98 2.90 -29.64
C LEU A 285 3.96 2.30 -30.63
N TYR A 286 3.44 1.66 -31.67
CA TYR A 286 4.25 1.31 -32.81
C TYR A 286 4.62 2.59 -33.57
N SER A 287 5.89 2.68 -33.95
CA SER A 287 6.44 3.82 -34.65
C SER A 287 6.99 3.34 -35.99
N HIS A 288 6.28 3.64 -37.07
CA HIS A 288 6.76 3.38 -38.42
C HIS A 288 7.88 4.36 -38.75
N MET A 289 9.07 3.84 -39.02
CA MET A 289 10.15 4.64 -39.58
C MET A 289 9.86 4.87 -41.06
N ASP A 290 9.86 6.14 -41.49
CA ASP A 290 9.76 6.47 -42.90
C ASP A 290 11.14 6.22 -43.54
N PRO A 291 11.32 5.16 -44.35
CA PRO A 291 12.65 4.75 -44.82
C PRO A 291 13.33 5.83 -45.66
N ASP A 292 12.55 6.64 -46.37
CA ASP A 292 13.02 7.70 -47.26
C ASP A 292 13.43 8.97 -46.50
N SER A 293 13.16 9.03 -45.19
CA SER A 293 13.42 10.20 -44.35
C SER A 293 14.76 10.17 -43.62
N LEU A 294 15.57 9.12 -43.83
CA LEU A 294 16.86 8.96 -43.16
C LEU A 294 17.88 9.97 -43.69
N SER A 295 18.24 10.94 -42.85
CA SER A 295 19.28 11.92 -43.15
C SER A 295 20.66 11.28 -43.07
N ALA A 296 21.38 11.29 -44.21
CA ALA A 296 22.66 10.62 -44.39
C ALA A 296 23.83 11.19 -43.55
N GLY A 297 23.64 12.32 -42.85
CA GLY A 297 24.69 13.01 -42.11
C GLY A 297 24.59 12.95 -40.58
N ASP A 298 23.37 12.86 -40.02
CA ASP A 298 23.12 12.96 -38.58
C ASP A 298 22.22 11.84 -38.03
N GLY A 299 21.83 10.87 -38.88
CA GLY A 299 21.04 9.70 -38.47
C GLY A 299 19.60 10.03 -38.03
N ARG A 300 19.13 11.24 -38.33
CA ARG A 300 17.74 11.63 -38.07
C ARG A 300 16.80 10.98 -39.08
N PHE A 301 15.64 10.54 -38.62
CA PHE A 301 14.56 10.00 -39.44
C PHE A 301 13.22 10.53 -38.93
N THR A 302 12.23 10.52 -39.82
CA THR A 302 10.83 10.85 -39.51
C THR A 302 10.10 9.56 -39.15
N THR A 303 9.25 9.65 -38.13
CA THR A 303 8.42 8.53 -37.68
C THR A 303 6.96 8.93 -37.73
N ARG A 304 6.08 7.95 -38.01
CA ARG A 304 4.63 8.11 -37.92
C ARG A 304 4.10 7.15 -36.85
N MET A 305 3.24 7.66 -35.99
CA MET A 305 2.55 6.88 -34.95
C MET A 305 1.05 6.91 -35.22
N LEU A 306 0.30 6.03 -34.54
CA LEU A 306 -1.17 5.97 -34.60
C LEU A 306 -1.72 5.71 -36.02
N GLN A 307 -0.98 4.96 -36.84
CA GLN A 307 -1.44 4.54 -38.16
C GLN A 307 -2.54 3.47 -38.05
N PRO A 308 -3.36 3.27 -39.09
CA PRO A 308 -4.29 2.16 -39.15
C PRO A 308 -3.56 0.82 -38.99
N TYR A 309 -4.14 -0.09 -38.23
CA TYR A 309 -3.64 -1.47 -38.11
C TYR A 309 -3.53 -2.16 -39.47
N ASP A 310 -2.36 -2.75 -39.75
CA ASP A 310 -2.08 -3.55 -40.95
C ASP A 310 -2.09 -5.05 -40.60
N PRO A 311 -3.12 -5.83 -40.98
CA PRO A 311 -3.17 -7.26 -40.66
C PRO A 311 -2.04 -8.09 -41.29
N GLU A 312 -1.37 -7.59 -42.33
CA GLU A 312 -0.28 -8.29 -43.02
C GLU A 312 1.10 -8.01 -42.39
N HIS A 313 1.22 -7.02 -41.49
CA HIS A 313 2.48 -6.67 -40.85
C HIS A 313 2.87 -7.66 -39.74
N ASP A 314 4.14 -8.08 -39.70
CA ASP A 314 4.66 -8.91 -38.61
C ASP A 314 4.98 -8.07 -37.36
N TYR A 315 3.98 -7.92 -36.49
CA TYR A 315 4.14 -7.23 -35.21
C TYR A 315 4.89 -8.06 -34.15
N ASN A 316 5.21 -9.33 -34.38
CA ASN A 316 5.77 -10.20 -33.34
C ASN A 316 7.09 -9.69 -32.72
N PRO A 317 8.06 -9.15 -33.49
CA PRO A 317 9.29 -8.59 -32.93
C PRO A 317 9.00 -7.43 -31.95
N TRP A 318 8.10 -6.53 -32.33
CA TRP A 318 7.69 -5.41 -31.49
C TRP A 318 6.92 -5.86 -30.24
N ILE A 319 5.99 -6.82 -30.39
CA ILE A 319 5.25 -7.38 -29.25
C ILE A 319 6.20 -8.03 -28.25
N ARG A 320 7.22 -8.77 -28.71
CA ARG A 320 8.26 -9.34 -27.84
C ARG A 320 9.05 -8.25 -27.12
N GLN A 321 9.53 -7.25 -27.85
CA GLN A 321 10.27 -6.13 -27.28
C GLN A 321 9.46 -5.36 -26.22
N ALA A 322 8.19 -5.06 -26.51
CA ALA A 322 7.29 -4.40 -25.58
C ALA A 322 6.98 -5.27 -24.36
N SER A 323 6.83 -6.58 -24.55
CA SER A 323 6.66 -7.54 -23.46
C SER A 323 7.89 -7.60 -22.56
N ASP A 324 9.09 -7.67 -23.12
CA ASP A 324 10.34 -7.69 -22.36
C ASP A 324 10.55 -6.37 -21.60
N SER A 325 10.24 -5.24 -22.26
CA SER A 325 10.21 -3.94 -21.60
C SER A 325 9.19 -3.88 -20.44
N ALA A 326 8.04 -4.54 -20.57
CA ALA A 326 7.05 -4.62 -19.51
C ALA A 326 7.52 -5.50 -18.34
N ILE A 327 8.19 -6.62 -18.62
CA ILE A 327 8.82 -7.47 -17.60
C ILE A 327 9.84 -6.66 -16.79
N SER A 328 10.79 -5.99 -17.46
CA SER A 328 11.76 -5.11 -16.80
C SER A 328 11.06 -4.05 -15.95
N PHE A 329 9.98 -3.43 -16.45
CA PHE A 329 9.21 -2.46 -15.70
C PHE A 329 8.60 -3.04 -14.41
N TYR A 330 7.89 -4.17 -14.47
CA TYR A 330 7.25 -4.76 -13.28
C TYR A 330 8.28 -5.23 -12.25
N VAL A 331 9.37 -5.87 -12.70
CA VAL A 331 10.45 -6.31 -11.82
C VAL A 331 11.13 -5.11 -11.15
N GLN A 332 11.46 -4.08 -11.93
CA GLN A 332 12.10 -2.88 -11.42
C GLN A 332 11.17 -2.07 -10.51
N ARG A 333 9.87 -1.98 -10.83
CA ARG A 333 8.86 -1.33 -10.00
C ARG A 333 8.91 -1.92 -8.60
N THR A 334 8.71 -3.21 -8.43
CA THR A 334 8.77 -3.86 -7.11
C THR A 334 10.13 -3.71 -6.44
N ALA A 335 11.25 -3.75 -7.19
CA ALA A 335 12.58 -3.50 -6.64
C ALA A 335 12.75 -2.07 -6.08
N LYS A 336 12.26 -1.04 -6.79
CA LYS A 336 12.26 0.35 -6.30
C LYS A 336 11.47 0.48 -5.00
N ARG A 337 10.32 -0.18 -4.92
CA ARG A 337 9.43 -0.15 -3.73
C ARG A 337 10.09 -0.80 -2.52
N LEU A 338 10.72 -1.96 -2.71
CA LEU A 338 11.50 -2.63 -1.67
C LEU A 338 12.64 -1.76 -1.15
N VAL A 339 13.44 -1.20 -2.05
CA VAL A 339 14.57 -0.34 -1.67
C VAL A 339 14.09 0.94 -0.99
N THR A 340 13.00 1.54 -1.46
CA THR A 340 12.41 2.73 -0.82
C THR A 340 11.98 2.41 0.61
N ALA A 341 11.29 1.28 0.80
CA ALA A 341 10.85 0.87 2.12
C ALA A 341 12.04 0.64 3.07
N ASP A 342 13.08 -0.04 2.59
CA ASP A 342 14.33 -0.31 3.34
C ASP A 342 15.06 0.97 3.75
N VAL A 343 15.22 1.93 2.83
CA VAL A 343 15.82 3.25 3.13
C VAL A 343 15.08 3.98 4.24
N TYR A 344 13.75 3.88 4.27
CA TYR A 344 12.93 4.50 5.31
C TYR A 344 12.71 3.62 6.55
N GLY A 345 13.39 2.48 6.65
CA GLY A 345 13.26 1.55 7.77
C GLY A 345 11.86 0.97 7.91
N SER A 346 11.10 0.88 6.83
CA SER A 346 9.75 0.33 6.77
C SER A 346 9.70 -1.00 6.03
N ASP A 347 8.68 -1.82 6.31
CA ASP A 347 8.46 -3.07 5.61
C ASP A 347 7.55 -2.82 4.40
N TYR A 348 8.01 -3.20 3.20
CA TYR A 348 7.14 -3.15 2.04
C TYR A 348 6.07 -4.24 2.12
N VAL A 349 4.80 -3.83 2.09
CA VAL A 349 3.68 -4.76 2.06
C VAL A 349 2.84 -4.49 0.82
N SER A 350 2.80 -5.48 -0.07
CA SER A 350 2.04 -5.36 -1.31
C SER A 350 0.61 -5.86 -1.12
N ALA A 351 -0.34 -5.01 -1.51
CA ALA A 351 -1.75 -5.30 -1.64
C ALA A 351 -2.14 -5.80 -3.03
N SER A 352 -1.24 -5.70 -4.02
CA SER A 352 -1.36 -6.35 -5.33
C SER A 352 -0.98 -7.83 -5.21
N MET A 353 -1.87 -8.71 -5.64
CA MET A 353 -1.63 -10.15 -5.56
C MET A 353 -0.54 -10.58 -6.55
N PHE A 354 -0.42 -9.90 -7.69
CA PHE A 354 0.72 -10.03 -8.59
C PHE A 354 2.04 -9.74 -7.89
N GLU A 355 2.17 -8.58 -7.25
CA GLU A 355 3.41 -8.18 -6.61
C GLU A 355 3.72 -9.01 -5.36
N ALA A 356 2.71 -9.40 -4.58
CA ALA A 356 2.86 -10.33 -3.48
C ALA A 356 3.46 -11.67 -3.94
N ARG A 357 2.97 -12.25 -5.04
CA ARG A 357 3.53 -13.47 -5.64
C ARG A 357 4.95 -13.26 -6.17
N LEU A 358 5.20 -12.11 -6.80
CA LEU A 358 6.53 -11.74 -7.28
C LEU A 358 7.55 -11.67 -6.13
N LEU A 359 7.17 -11.03 -5.02
CA LEU A 359 7.98 -10.96 -3.80
C LEU A 359 8.25 -12.35 -3.21
N ASN A 360 7.24 -13.20 -3.14
CA ASN A 360 7.37 -14.57 -2.63
C ASN A 360 8.36 -15.39 -3.47
N ARG A 361 8.31 -15.25 -4.80
CA ARG A 361 9.21 -15.96 -5.73
C ARG A 361 10.66 -15.49 -5.69
N ARG A 362 10.93 -14.24 -5.30
CA ARG A 362 12.31 -13.72 -5.17
C ARG A 362 13.13 -14.40 -4.07
N GLY A 363 12.51 -15.22 -3.20
CA GLY A 363 13.21 -16.16 -2.32
C GLY A 363 14.20 -15.55 -1.32
N ARG A 364 14.16 -14.23 -1.05
CA ARG A 364 15.06 -13.61 -0.06
C ARG A 364 14.74 -14.12 1.34
N SER A 365 15.77 -14.26 2.17
CA SER A 365 15.76 -14.58 3.61
C SER A 365 15.04 -13.56 4.52
N GLY A 366 14.10 -12.79 3.96
CA GLY A 366 13.07 -11.99 4.63
C GLY A 366 11.68 -12.34 4.08
N GLY A 367 11.51 -13.59 3.62
CA GLY A 367 10.31 -14.10 2.97
C GLY A 367 9.09 -13.94 3.87
N ASN A 368 8.05 -13.30 3.31
CA ASN A 368 6.79 -12.96 3.96
C ASN A 368 6.99 -12.43 5.38
N THR A 369 7.20 -11.11 5.47
CA THR A 369 6.99 -10.43 6.74
C THR A 369 5.59 -10.80 7.25
N ALA A 370 5.47 -10.94 8.57
CA ALA A 370 4.19 -11.07 9.26
C ALA A 370 3.11 -10.10 8.72
N ALA A 371 3.54 -8.92 8.26
CA ALA A 371 2.69 -7.92 7.63
C ALA A 371 2.21 -8.28 6.23
N GLN A 372 3.06 -8.90 5.40
CA GLN A 372 2.61 -9.50 4.15
C GLN A 372 1.60 -10.62 4.42
N ALA A 373 1.89 -11.56 5.33
CA ALA A 373 0.96 -12.63 5.67
C ALA A 373 -0.39 -12.07 6.18
N ALA A 374 -0.39 -11.05 7.03
CA ALA A 374 -1.61 -10.46 7.57
C ALA A 374 -2.46 -9.70 6.56
N MET A 375 -1.85 -9.13 5.52
CA MET A 375 -2.61 -8.50 4.45
C MET A 375 -3.53 -9.50 3.74
N TRP A 376 -3.08 -10.74 3.64
CA TRP A 376 -3.76 -11.82 2.92
C TRP A 376 -4.49 -12.80 3.83
N ALA A 377 -4.16 -12.83 5.13
CA ALA A 377 -4.91 -13.57 6.13
C ALA A 377 -6.34 -13.05 6.26
N ASP A 378 -7.26 -13.93 6.68
CA ASP A 378 -8.65 -13.59 7.00
C ASP A 378 -8.75 -12.91 8.38
N VAL A 379 -7.85 -11.97 8.66
CA VAL A 379 -7.95 -11.06 9.82
C VAL A 379 -9.20 -10.19 9.60
N PRO A 380 -9.98 -9.83 10.65
CA PRO A 380 -11.20 -9.06 10.49
C PRO A 380 -10.88 -7.73 9.80
N ARG A 381 -11.23 -7.65 8.52
CA ARG A 381 -10.97 -6.45 7.71
C ARG A 381 -11.98 -5.39 8.11
N LEU A 382 -11.52 -4.15 8.27
CA LEU A 382 -12.38 -2.98 8.46
C LEU A 382 -12.37 -2.06 7.22
N PRO A 383 -12.54 -2.58 5.98
CA PRO A 383 -12.28 -1.82 4.76
C PRO A 383 -13.34 -0.75 4.48
N SER A 384 -14.47 -0.80 5.18
CA SER A 384 -15.62 0.09 5.06
C SER A 384 -15.58 1.27 6.03
N LEU A 385 -14.66 1.26 7.01
CA LEU A 385 -14.56 2.36 7.95
C LEU A 385 -13.95 3.60 7.29
N SER A 386 -14.52 4.75 7.61
CA SER A 386 -13.95 6.04 7.24
C SER A 386 -12.65 6.30 8.03
N ALA A 387 -11.77 7.15 7.49
CA ALA A 387 -10.56 7.59 8.19
C ALA A 387 -10.84 8.10 9.64
N PRO A 388 -11.87 8.94 9.90
CA PRO A 388 -12.25 9.33 11.25
C PRO A 388 -12.63 8.16 12.17
N ASP A 389 -13.34 7.16 11.67
CA ASP A 389 -13.77 6.02 12.48
C ASP A 389 -12.59 5.10 12.82
N LEU A 390 -11.66 4.92 11.87
CA LEU A 390 -10.40 4.21 12.12
C LEU A 390 -9.59 4.88 13.23
N VAL A 391 -9.47 6.22 13.22
CA VAL A 391 -8.78 6.95 14.29
C VAL A 391 -9.44 6.70 15.64
N LYS A 392 -10.76 6.75 15.74
CA LYS A 392 -11.47 6.47 17.01
C LYS A 392 -11.19 5.05 17.51
N VAL A 393 -11.14 4.06 16.62
CA VAL A 393 -10.81 2.68 17.01
C VAL A 393 -9.38 2.62 17.53
N ILE A 394 -8.42 3.23 16.84
CA ILE A 394 -7.00 3.23 17.21
C ILE A 394 -6.74 3.98 18.52
N GLN A 395 -7.45 5.09 18.74
CA GLN A 395 -7.35 5.91 19.95
C GLN A 395 -7.90 5.22 21.20
N ASN A 396 -8.57 4.07 21.09
CA ASN A 396 -8.73 3.16 22.22
C ASN A 396 -7.42 2.37 22.43
N GLU A 397 -6.35 3.13 22.68
CA GLU A 397 -4.93 2.74 22.51
C GLU A 397 -4.59 1.46 23.27
N GLU A 398 -4.98 1.34 24.53
CA GLU A 398 -4.61 0.17 25.36
C GLU A 398 -5.15 -1.15 24.80
N ALA A 399 -6.39 -1.13 24.31
CA ALA A 399 -7.10 -2.30 23.80
C ALA A 399 -6.53 -2.75 22.44
N VAL A 400 -6.26 -1.79 21.54
CA VAL A 400 -5.66 -2.06 20.23
C VAL A 400 -4.19 -2.46 20.38
N ASP A 401 -3.44 -1.86 21.30
CA ASP A 401 -2.03 -2.18 21.52
C ASP A 401 -1.84 -3.53 22.21
N ASP A 402 -2.78 -3.96 23.08
CA ASP A 402 -2.81 -5.33 23.60
C ASP A 402 -3.04 -6.34 22.47
N LEU A 403 -3.94 -6.05 21.54
CA LEU A 403 -4.17 -6.91 20.36
C LEU A 403 -2.95 -6.94 19.43
N ARG A 404 -2.34 -5.79 19.14
CA ARG A 404 -1.11 -5.69 18.34
C ARG A 404 0.02 -6.49 18.97
N ARG A 405 0.21 -6.37 20.30
CA ARG A 405 1.23 -7.16 21.03
C ARG A 405 0.96 -8.66 20.92
N LEU A 406 -0.29 -9.08 21.05
CA LEU A 406 -0.66 -10.48 20.94
C LEU A 406 -0.45 -11.02 19.51
N VAL A 407 -0.90 -10.27 18.50
CA VAL A 407 -0.70 -10.57 17.08
C VAL A 407 0.78 -10.72 16.75
N ARG A 408 1.62 -9.77 17.20
CA ARG A 408 3.08 -9.83 17.04
C ARG A 408 3.67 -11.06 17.74
N ALA A 409 3.25 -11.35 18.96
CA ALA A 409 3.71 -12.53 19.71
C ALA A 409 3.34 -13.85 19.01
N SER A 410 2.13 -13.96 18.47
CA SER A 410 1.70 -15.13 17.69
C SER A 410 2.54 -15.31 16.43
N LEU A 411 2.89 -14.22 15.75
CA LEU A 411 3.67 -14.25 14.52
C LEU A 411 5.14 -14.62 14.72
N VAL A 412 5.72 -14.32 15.88
CA VAL A 412 7.11 -14.75 16.21
C VAL A 412 7.25 -16.28 16.21
N THR A 413 6.16 -17.02 16.44
CA THR A 413 6.19 -18.49 16.51
C THR A 413 6.02 -19.18 15.16
N ALA A 414 5.57 -18.46 14.12
CA ALA A 414 5.28 -19.01 12.81
C ALA A 414 6.47 -18.84 11.84
N ARG A 415 6.91 -19.93 11.22
CA ARG A 415 8.13 -20.00 10.39
C ARG A 415 7.85 -19.83 8.90
N THR A 416 6.62 -20.03 8.46
CA THR A 416 6.19 -19.87 7.07
C THR A 416 5.04 -18.88 6.93
N ALA A 417 4.82 -18.35 5.73
CA ALA A 417 3.72 -17.43 5.46
C ALA A 417 2.34 -18.07 5.66
N GLY A 418 2.21 -19.36 5.31
CA GLY A 418 1.00 -20.13 5.57
C GLY A 418 0.76 -20.31 7.07
N GLU A 419 1.79 -20.66 7.84
CA GLU A 419 1.68 -20.73 9.31
C GLU A 419 1.35 -19.37 9.93
N GLN A 420 1.91 -18.27 9.41
CA GLN A 420 1.62 -16.92 9.88
C GLN A 420 0.16 -16.55 9.56
N ALA A 421 -0.30 -16.84 8.34
CA ALA A 421 -1.69 -16.61 7.95
C ALA A 421 -2.67 -17.47 8.76
N ASP A 422 -2.35 -18.74 9.01
CA ASP A 422 -3.15 -19.64 9.85
C ASP A 422 -3.18 -19.20 11.31
N ALA A 423 -2.04 -18.76 11.86
CA ALA A 423 -1.96 -18.22 13.22
C ALA A 423 -2.81 -16.96 13.37
N LEU A 424 -2.75 -16.06 12.39
CA LEU A 424 -3.56 -14.85 12.34
C LEU A 424 -5.05 -15.14 12.16
N THR A 425 -5.40 -16.11 11.33
CA THR A 425 -6.79 -16.55 11.10
C THR A 425 -7.36 -17.23 12.35
N THR A 426 -6.56 -18.05 13.03
CA THR A 426 -6.93 -18.64 14.32
C THR A 426 -7.17 -17.57 15.37
N LEU A 427 -6.29 -16.57 15.43
CA LEU A 427 -6.45 -15.45 16.34
C LEU A 427 -7.71 -14.61 15.99
N ALA A 428 -7.97 -14.36 14.71
CA ALA A 428 -9.18 -13.69 14.24
C ALA A 428 -10.44 -14.42 14.70
N HIS A 429 -10.49 -15.74 14.53
CA HIS A 429 -11.60 -16.57 15.01
C HIS A 429 -11.71 -16.58 16.53
N GLN A 430 -10.60 -16.57 17.28
CA GLN A 430 -10.64 -16.45 18.74
C GLN A 430 -11.21 -15.09 19.18
N LEU A 431 -10.84 -13.99 18.51
CA LEU A 431 -11.39 -12.67 18.77
C LEU A 431 -12.89 -12.62 18.45
N GLU A 432 -13.31 -13.18 17.33
CA GLU A 432 -14.71 -13.28 16.92
C GLU A 432 -15.53 -14.15 17.89
N ALA A 433 -15.01 -15.31 18.29
CA ALA A 433 -15.65 -16.20 19.26
C ALA A 433 -15.76 -15.57 20.65
N THR A 434 -14.73 -14.86 21.08
CA THR A 434 -14.73 -14.12 22.36
C THR A 434 -15.76 -13.00 22.32
N SER A 435 -15.86 -12.28 21.21
CA SER A 435 -16.82 -11.20 21.00
C SER A 435 -18.28 -11.70 20.90
N HIS A 436 -18.53 -12.83 20.23
CA HIS A 436 -19.86 -13.46 20.22
C HIS A 436 -20.28 -14.03 21.57
N ARG A 437 -19.34 -14.56 22.38
CA ARG A 437 -19.61 -14.96 23.76
C ARG A 437 -20.01 -13.76 24.62
N LEU A 438 -19.38 -12.60 24.40
CA LEU A 438 -19.72 -11.35 25.08
C LEU A 438 -21.07 -10.78 24.63
N GLU A 439 -21.41 -10.87 23.36
CA GLU A 439 -22.73 -10.47 22.88
C GLU A 439 -23.83 -11.29 23.58
N ARG A 440 -23.65 -12.61 23.66
CA ARG A 440 -24.57 -13.49 24.40
C ARG A 440 -24.56 -13.22 25.90
N SER A 441 -23.40 -12.94 26.50
CA SER A 441 -23.32 -12.63 27.94
C SER A 441 -23.91 -11.26 28.26
N SER A 442 -23.81 -10.27 27.37
CA SER A 442 -24.42 -8.94 27.55
C SER A 442 -25.95 -9.00 27.43
N ILE A 443 -26.46 -9.91 26.59
CA ILE A 443 -27.91 -10.18 26.48
C ILE A 443 -28.40 -10.90 27.73
N SER A 444 -27.61 -11.82 28.31
CA SER A 444 -27.94 -12.43 29.61
C SER A 444 -27.77 -11.47 30.79
N ASP A 445 -26.78 -10.58 30.76
CA ASP A 445 -26.55 -9.59 31.82
C ASP A 445 -27.61 -8.49 31.81
N ARG A 446 -28.14 -8.10 30.64
CA ARG A 446 -29.36 -7.28 30.56
C ARG A 446 -30.58 -8.00 31.13
N TRP A 447 -30.65 -9.32 31.01
CA TRP A 447 -31.73 -10.11 31.61
C TRP A 447 -31.58 -10.20 33.14
N TRP A 448 -30.35 -10.31 33.65
CA TRP A 448 -30.06 -10.26 35.09
C TRP A 448 -30.20 -8.85 35.69
N GLN A 449 -29.86 -7.79 34.95
CA GLN A 449 -30.08 -6.40 35.36
C GLN A 449 -31.57 -6.00 35.30
N MET A 450 -32.39 -6.64 34.45
CA MET A 450 -33.85 -6.49 34.49
C MET A 450 -34.53 -7.38 35.54
N ALA A 451 -33.86 -8.42 36.05
CA ALA A 451 -34.38 -9.31 37.10
C ALA A 451 -34.03 -8.87 38.53
N ALA A 452 -33.18 -7.84 38.70
CA ALA A 452 -32.87 -7.26 40.01
C ALA A 452 -33.69 -5.97 40.23
N PRO A 453 -34.86 -6.01 40.90
CA PRO A 453 -35.49 -4.80 41.40
C PRO A 453 -34.59 -4.20 42.49
N GLY A 454 -34.43 -2.88 42.45
CA GLY A 454 -33.43 -2.13 43.20
C GLY A 454 -33.36 -2.41 44.71
N GLY A 455 -32.14 -2.34 45.24
CA GLY A 455 -31.88 -2.30 46.67
C GLY A 455 -30.39 -2.45 46.99
N LEU A 456 -29.88 -1.55 47.84
CA LEU A 456 -28.52 -1.42 48.40
C LEU A 456 -27.57 -0.57 47.53
N GLY A 457 -27.29 0.71 47.82
CA GLY A 457 -27.35 1.42 49.09
C GLY A 457 -26.02 1.25 49.85
N LEU A 458 -25.28 2.36 49.97
CA LEU A 458 -24.05 2.59 50.74
C LEU A 458 -23.82 1.65 51.95
N GLY A 459 -22.64 1.04 52.04
CA GLY A 459 -22.15 0.37 53.25
C GLY A 459 -20.73 -0.16 53.09
N GLY A 460 -19.81 0.30 53.94
CA GLY A 460 -18.38 -0.02 53.90
C GLY A 460 -17.99 -1.43 54.36
N LEU A 461 -16.70 -1.72 54.17
CA LEU A 461 -15.93 -2.82 54.78
C LEU A 461 -14.54 -2.22 55.06
N VAL A 462 -14.22 -1.75 56.26
CA VAL A 462 -13.95 -2.45 57.53
C VAL A 462 -12.93 -3.58 57.39
N ILE A 463 -11.70 -3.22 57.76
CA ILE A 463 -10.57 -4.10 58.04
C ILE A 463 -10.95 -4.97 59.26
N GLY A 464 -11.04 -6.29 59.06
CA GLY A 464 -11.25 -7.27 60.11
C GLY A 464 -10.01 -8.12 60.32
N SER A 465 -9.27 -7.83 61.38
CA SER A 465 -8.20 -8.65 61.94
C SER A 465 -8.78 -9.91 62.62
N PHE A 466 -8.25 -11.09 62.32
CA PHE A 466 -8.30 -12.24 63.23
C PHE A 466 -6.95 -12.95 63.31
N SER A 467 -6.62 -13.28 64.55
CA SER A 467 -5.37 -13.77 65.12
C SER A 467 -5.27 -15.30 65.16
N GLY A 468 -4.08 -15.84 64.87
CA GLY A 468 -3.43 -16.91 65.65
C GLY A 468 -3.57 -18.37 65.20
N GLY A 469 -2.41 -19.03 64.98
CA GLY A 469 -2.19 -20.46 65.32
C GLY A 469 -1.82 -21.43 64.19
N LEU A 470 -0.55 -21.85 64.12
CA LEU A 470 -0.03 -23.10 63.50
C LEU A 470 0.19 -24.16 64.62
N PRO A 471 0.41 -25.49 64.39
CA PRO A 471 0.89 -26.16 63.15
C PRO A 471 0.23 -27.54 62.81
N ALA A 472 0.35 -28.00 61.53
CA ALA A 472 0.85 -29.33 61.13
C ALA A 472 0.47 -29.75 59.68
N ALA A 473 1.52 -29.88 58.87
CA ALA A 473 1.75 -30.61 57.62
C ALA A 473 0.68 -31.59 57.06
N LEU A 474 0.35 -31.43 55.76
CA LEU A 474 0.79 -32.30 54.64
C LEU A 474 0.04 -31.95 53.33
N GLY A 475 0.78 -31.90 52.22
CA GLY A 475 0.23 -32.08 50.88
C GLY A 475 0.17 -30.83 50.00
N ALA A 476 1.16 -30.71 49.12
CA ALA A 476 1.28 -29.68 48.09
C ALA A 476 0.02 -29.52 47.24
N THR A 477 -0.39 -28.28 46.97
CA THR A 477 -0.80 -27.74 45.64
C THR A 477 -1.30 -26.30 45.77
N LEU A 478 -0.87 -25.45 44.82
CA LEU A 478 -1.51 -24.19 44.40
C LEU A 478 -1.76 -23.10 45.45
N GLU A 479 -0.85 -22.12 45.57
CA GLU A 479 -1.23 -20.76 46.00
C GLU A 479 -0.18 -19.70 45.61
N VAL A 480 -0.30 -19.16 44.39
CA VAL A 480 0.26 -17.85 43.99
C VAL A 480 -0.81 -16.96 43.30
N LEU A 481 -2.09 -17.35 43.27
CA LEU A 481 -3.13 -16.65 42.50
C LEU A 481 -4.08 -15.79 43.35
N ALA A 482 -3.55 -14.91 44.20
CA ALA A 482 -4.35 -13.83 44.81
C ALA A 482 -3.89 -12.41 44.42
N GLY A 483 -2.70 -12.25 43.81
CA GLY A 483 -2.18 -10.93 43.40
C GLY A 483 -2.39 -10.55 41.92
N VAL A 484 -2.80 -11.49 41.07
CA VAL A 484 -2.86 -11.28 39.60
C VAL A 484 -4.31 -11.26 39.06
N ALA A 485 -5.31 -11.60 39.88
CA ALA A 485 -6.71 -11.65 39.45
C ALA A 485 -7.29 -10.29 38.99
N PRO A 486 -7.00 -9.14 39.65
CA PRO A 486 -7.43 -7.84 39.14
C PRO A 486 -6.76 -7.48 37.81
N TYR A 487 -5.50 -7.89 37.63
CA TYR A 487 -4.71 -7.59 36.44
C TYR A 487 -5.10 -8.49 35.25
N LEU A 488 -5.43 -9.76 35.49
CA LEU A 488 -5.97 -10.67 34.47
C LEU A 488 -7.44 -10.35 34.14
N GLY A 489 -8.22 -9.88 35.12
CA GLY A 489 -9.60 -9.43 34.91
C GLY A 489 -9.67 -8.13 34.10
N ALA A 490 -8.85 -7.14 34.43
CA ALA A 490 -8.72 -5.91 33.64
C ALA A 490 -8.22 -6.21 32.22
N ARG A 491 -7.21 -7.08 32.08
CA ARG A 491 -6.65 -7.46 30.78
C ARG A 491 -7.56 -8.36 29.94
N ALA A 492 -8.44 -9.13 30.60
CA ALA A 492 -9.51 -9.84 29.92
C ALA A 492 -10.57 -8.83 29.43
N ASN A 493 -11.00 -7.89 30.28
CA ASN A 493 -11.95 -6.83 29.90
C ASN A 493 -11.46 -5.91 28.77
N THR A 494 -10.19 -5.52 28.75
CA THR A 494 -9.64 -4.70 27.64
C THR A 494 -9.64 -5.48 26.32
N ARG A 495 -9.30 -6.78 26.36
CA ARG A 495 -9.42 -7.68 25.19
C ARG A 495 -10.88 -7.85 24.75
N HIS A 496 -11.81 -7.91 25.72
CA HIS A 496 -13.24 -8.01 25.48
C HIS A 496 -13.80 -6.76 24.78
N GLU A 497 -13.43 -5.57 25.24
CA GLU A 497 -13.83 -4.30 24.64
C GLU A 497 -13.23 -4.11 23.24
N ALA A 498 -11.96 -4.48 23.04
CA ALA A 498 -11.32 -4.44 21.72
C ALA A 498 -12.05 -5.32 20.71
N ALA A 499 -12.32 -6.58 21.06
CA ALA A 499 -12.98 -7.53 20.18
C ALA A 499 -14.44 -7.13 19.87
N HIS A 500 -15.12 -6.48 20.82
CA HIS A 500 -16.45 -5.90 20.62
C HIS A 500 -16.43 -4.68 19.68
N LEU A 501 -15.43 -3.79 19.81
CA LEU A 501 -15.25 -2.65 18.89
C LEU A 501 -14.98 -3.12 17.45
N PHE A 502 -14.16 -4.15 17.27
CA PHE A 502 -13.91 -4.75 15.94
C PHE A 502 -15.17 -5.36 15.31
N LEU A 503 -15.99 -6.09 16.08
CA LEU A 503 -17.24 -6.66 15.56
C LEU A 503 -18.34 -5.61 15.32
N THR A 504 -18.50 -4.63 16.21
CA THR A 504 -19.49 -3.56 16.01
C THR A 504 -19.14 -2.66 14.83
N ALA A 505 -17.85 -2.38 14.62
CA ALA A 505 -17.35 -1.71 13.42
C ALA A 505 -17.64 -2.52 12.15
N ARG A 506 -17.46 -3.84 12.18
CA ARG A 506 -17.81 -4.73 11.06
C ARG A 506 -19.32 -4.76 10.78
N ARG A 507 -20.19 -4.65 11.80
CA ARG A 507 -21.65 -4.67 11.64
C ARG A 507 -22.26 -3.39 11.08
N LYS A 508 -21.69 -2.22 11.37
CA LYS A 508 -22.13 -0.94 10.76
C LYS A 508 -21.88 -0.88 9.24
N ALA A 509 -21.17 -1.85 8.69
CA ALA A 509 -20.79 -1.92 7.29
C ALA A 509 -21.70 -2.79 6.41
N TRP A 510 -22.75 -3.41 6.98
CA TRP A 510 -23.73 -4.25 6.27
C TRP A 510 -25.09 -3.57 6.19
#